data_AF-M5EE80-F1
#
_entry.id   AF-M5EE80-F1
#
_cell.length_a   1.000
_cell.length_b   1.000
_cell.length_c   1.000
_cell.angle_alpha   90.00
_cell.angle_beta   90.00
_cell.angle_gamma   90.00
#
_symmetry.space_group_name_H-M   'P 1'
#
loop_
_entity.id
_entity.type
_entity.pdbx_description
1 polymer ?
#
loop_
_entity_poly.entity_id
_entity_poly.type
_entity_poly.pdbx_seq_one_letter_code
_entity_poly.pdbx_strand_id
1 'polypeptide(L)'
;MLKKPFKSIGENGYFLVTTFVVLAVLLVFGSVILRITLAEYKQAERDKNQIKAYYLARAGADLTAEAMLEKGDLTLGEVDFNIVKNNDKVSNIKVESSTSGFKINSTSEVNSVSEKVILNIDKISIFDLAVYMKIGGKLETFGSIIGDVGTGGTNEDLIIEEADVDGNIAYEVEKTLPDVDEFGFPDEPINYNDAIVFDTNKIYTSSDLNSDGIIAVKNIDIQNETLEFSVENEDIHVYVENEVKLGNDSEIKINSTGTGRLIIHTNYFKSEENAIISPELENSSYDPSKFYIMEKNNAEALSSELPIDKDEIEYKIETSSAFYGYIYAPNLDIQFETQGLSEGAIISNTLKLENGGTEIKYSPIDSPNDNFSIYARGKWE
;
A
#
# COMPACT_ATOMS: atom_id res chain seq x y z
N MET A 1 -1.77 -7.51 112.79
CA MET A 1 -1.90 -7.70 111.33
C MET A 1 -3.37 -7.61 110.94
N LEU A 2 -3.81 -6.46 110.43
CA LEU A 2 -5.20 -6.22 110.00
C LEU A 2 -5.26 -6.31 108.47
N LYS A 3 -5.87 -7.38 107.96
CA LYS A 3 -6.24 -7.52 106.53
C LYS A 3 -7.34 -6.51 106.24
N LYS A 4 -7.04 -5.45 105.50
CA LYS A 4 -8.07 -4.54 104.98
C LYS A 4 -8.91 -5.29 103.94
N PRO A 5 -10.25 -5.28 104.04
CA PRO A 5 -11.10 -5.82 102.99
C PRO A 5 -10.98 -4.95 101.73
N PHE A 6 -10.74 -5.58 100.59
CA PHE A 6 -10.88 -4.93 99.29
C PHE A 6 -12.34 -4.48 99.16
N LYS A 7 -12.56 -3.17 99.19
CA LYS A 7 -13.85 -2.55 98.87
C LYS A 7 -14.11 -2.83 97.40
N SER A 8 -15.09 -3.68 97.09
CA SER A 8 -15.51 -3.87 95.70
C SER A 8 -16.01 -2.51 95.21
N ILE A 9 -15.28 -1.94 94.26
CA ILE A 9 -15.71 -0.74 93.55
C ILE A 9 -16.88 -1.23 92.69
N GLY A 10 -18.05 -0.63 92.88
CA GLY A 10 -19.32 -1.10 92.34
C GLY A 10 -19.20 -1.64 90.92
N GLU A 11 -19.60 -2.90 90.77
CA GLU A 11 -19.82 -3.57 89.49
C GLU A 11 -20.95 -2.85 88.78
N ASN A 12 -20.61 -1.76 88.08
CA ASN A 12 -21.55 -1.01 87.28
C ASN A 12 -21.92 -1.89 86.07
N GLY A 13 -23.12 -2.50 86.08
CA GLY A 13 -23.68 -3.25 84.95
C GLY A 13 -23.72 -2.47 83.62
N TYR A 14 -23.45 -1.16 83.67
CA TYR A 14 -23.19 -0.30 82.52
C TYR A 14 -22.03 -0.78 81.63
N PHE A 15 -20.97 -1.39 82.18
CA PHE A 15 -19.81 -1.81 81.37
C PHE A 15 -20.17 -2.83 80.28
N LEU A 16 -20.99 -3.82 80.65
CA LEU A 16 -21.48 -4.83 79.71
C LEU A 16 -22.32 -4.19 78.58
N VAL A 17 -23.20 -3.26 78.94
CA VAL A 17 -24.04 -2.53 77.98
C VAL A 17 -23.17 -1.69 77.03
N THR A 18 -22.17 -0.99 77.55
CA THR A 18 -21.23 -0.21 76.73
C THR A 18 -20.47 -1.12 75.76
N THR A 19 -19.97 -2.27 76.21
CA THR A 19 -19.28 -3.24 75.33
C THR A 19 -20.19 -3.71 74.20
N PHE A 20 -21.46 -4.02 74.49
CA PHE A 20 -22.42 -4.44 73.45
C PHE A 20 -22.72 -3.32 72.45
N VAL A 21 -22.86 -2.07 72.90
CA VAL A 21 -23.06 -0.93 72.00
C VAL A 21 -21.84 -0.73 71.10
N VAL A 22 -20.63 -0.76 71.66
CA VAL A 22 -19.38 -0.66 70.89
C VAL A 22 -19.28 -1.80 69.87
N LEU A 23 -19.59 -3.03 70.28
CA LEU A 23 -19.57 -4.20 69.41
C LEU A 23 -20.61 -4.08 68.28
N ALA A 24 -21.83 -3.61 68.57
CA ALA A 24 -22.85 -3.38 67.56
C ALA A 24 -22.41 -2.32 66.54
N VAL A 25 -21.81 -1.22 67.00
CA VAL A 25 -21.25 -0.18 66.13
C VAL A 25 -20.13 -0.74 65.25
N LEU A 26 -19.19 -1.52 65.82
CA LEU A 26 -18.12 -2.16 65.07
C LEU A 26 -18.64 -3.15 64.01
N LEU A 27 -19.70 -3.90 64.30
CA LEU A 27 -20.31 -4.80 63.32
C LEU A 27 -20.93 -4.05 62.16
N VAL A 28 -21.62 -2.93 62.42
CA VAL A 28 -22.17 -2.07 61.36
C VAL A 28 -21.05 -1.51 60.50
N PHE A 29 -20.01 -0.92 61.12
CA PHE A 29 -18.84 -0.40 60.38
C PHE A 29 -18.13 -1.50 59.59
N GLY A 30 -17.90 -2.68 60.18
CA GLY A 30 -17.28 -3.81 59.50
C GLY A 30 -18.08 -4.26 58.28
N SER A 31 -19.42 -4.29 58.37
CA SER A 31 -20.29 -4.62 57.24
C SER A 31 -20.23 -3.58 56.11
N VAL A 32 -20.11 -2.29 56.44
CA VAL A 32 -19.98 -1.20 55.46
C VAL A 32 -18.64 -1.29 54.75
N ILE A 33 -17.54 -1.46 55.48
CA ILE A 33 -16.20 -1.61 54.90
C ILE A 33 -16.16 -2.83 53.97
N LEU A 34 -16.66 -3.98 54.40
CA LEU A 34 -16.69 -5.19 53.57
C LEU A 34 -17.46 -4.98 52.27
N ARG A 35 -18.60 -4.27 52.31
CA ARG A 35 -19.37 -3.94 51.10
C ARG A 35 -18.60 -3.03 50.15
N ILE A 36 -17.90 -2.01 50.67
CA ILE A 36 -17.07 -1.12 49.86
C ILE A 36 -15.93 -1.91 49.21
N THR A 37 -15.20 -2.73 49.97
CA THR A 37 -14.11 -3.55 49.44
C THR A 37 -14.59 -4.54 48.37
N LEU A 38 -15.76 -5.17 48.57
CA LEU A 38 -16.34 -6.06 47.56
C LEU A 38 -16.78 -5.31 46.29
N ALA A 39 -17.27 -4.08 46.43
CA ALA A 39 -17.63 -3.24 45.29
C ALA A 39 -16.38 -2.79 44.51
N GLU A 40 -15.34 -2.34 45.21
CA GLU A 40 -14.05 -1.96 44.62
C GLU A 40 -13.38 -3.16 43.93
N TYR A 41 -13.41 -4.34 44.54
CA TYR A 41 -12.89 -5.57 43.92
C TYR A 41 -13.62 -5.90 42.62
N LYS A 42 -14.96 -5.85 42.61
CA LYS A 42 -15.75 -6.11 41.40
C LYS A 42 -15.52 -5.06 40.31
N GLN A 43 -15.38 -3.79 40.69
CA GLN A 43 -15.06 -2.73 39.75
C GLN A 43 -13.66 -2.95 39.14
N ALA A 44 -12.65 -3.22 39.98
CA ALA A 44 -11.29 -3.49 39.51
C ALA A 44 -11.22 -4.74 38.62
N GLU A 45 -12.00 -5.78 38.93
CA GLU A 45 -12.11 -6.97 38.09
C GLU A 45 -12.77 -6.66 36.74
N ARG A 46 -13.82 -5.84 36.73
CA ARG A 46 -14.46 -5.37 35.50
C ARG A 46 -13.51 -4.53 34.66
N ASP A 47 -12.81 -3.56 35.24
CA ASP A 47 -11.86 -2.69 34.55
C ASP A 47 -10.70 -3.52 33.95
N LYS A 48 -10.21 -4.52 34.70
CA LYS A 48 -9.22 -5.47 34.20
C LYS A 48 -9.73 -6.27 33.00
N ASN A 49 -10.96 -6.79 33.07
CA ASN A 49 -11.56 -7.54 31.97
C ASN A 49 -11.84 -6.66 30.76
N GLN A 50 -12.21 -5.39 30.98
CA GLN A 50 -12.40 -4.39 29.94
C GLN A 50 -11.11 -4.13 29.17
N ILE A 51 -10.02 -3.85 29.89
CA ILE A 51 -8.69 -3.64 29.28
C ILE A 51 -8.27 -4.88 28.49
N LYS A 52 -8.48 -6.09 29.02
CA LYS A 52 -8.19 -7.34 28.29
C LYS A 52 -9.02 -7.47 27.02
N ALA A 53 -10.32 -7.23 27.07
CA ALA A 53 -11.20 -7.31 25.91
C ALA A 53 -10.77 -6.31 24.83
N TYR A 54 -10.41 -5.07 25.22
CA TYR A 54 -9.87 -4.07 24.30
C TYR A 54 -8.60 -4.55 23.59
N TYR A 55 -7.61 -5.07 24.32
CA TYR A 55 -6.37 -5.55 23.70
C TYR A 55 -6.59 -6.77 22.80
N LEU A 56 -7.52 -7.64 23.15
CA LEU A 56 -7.90 -8.78 22.30
C LEU A 56 -8.58 -8.32 21.01
N ALA A 57 -9.51 -7.36 21.09
CA ALA A 57 -10.16 -6.79 19.92
C ALA A 57 -9.13 -6.09 19.01
N ARG A 58 -8.22 -5.30 19.60
CA ARG A 58 -7.14 -4.66 18.88
C ARG A 58 -6.24 -5.67 18.15
N ALA A 59 -5.81 -6.72 18.85
CA ALA A 59 -4.98 -7.77 18.25
C ALA A 59 -5.72 -8.49 17.10
N GLY A 60 -7.03 -8.71 17.24
CA GLY A 60 -7.85 -9.27 16.16
C GLY A 60 -7.89 -8.36 14.92
N ALA A 61 -8.08 -7.06 15.13
CA ALA A 61 -8.05 -6.08 14.04
C ALA A 61 -6.66 -6.01 13.36
N ASP A 62 -5.58 -5.98 14.14
CA ASP A 62 -4.20 -5.95 13.63
C ASP A 62 -3.84 -7.19 12.80
N LEU A 63 -4.18 -8.40 13.29
CA LEU A 63 -3.94 -9.64 12.55
C LEU A 63 -4.78 -9.73 11.28
N THR A 64 -6.00 -9.19 11.31
CA THR A 64 -6.87 -9.16 10.12
C THR A 64 -6.32 -8.18 9.08
N ALA A 65 -5.87 -7.00 9.52
CA ALA A 65 -5.20 -6.04 8.66
C ALA A 65 -3.98 -6.67 7.98
N GLU A 66 -3.09 -7.30 8.77
CA GLU A 66 -1.89 -7.96 8.25
C GLU A 66 -2.24 -9.05 7.25
N ALA A 67 -3.20 -9.92 7.55
CA ALA A 67 -3.64 -10.97 6.63
C ALA A 67 -4.29 -10.42 5.34
N MET A 68 -4.95 -9.27 5.41
CA MET A 68 -5.53 -8.59 4.24
C MET A 68 -4.45 -7.96 3.36
N LEU A 69 -3.46 -7.32 3.99
CA LEU A 69 -2.31 -6.71 3.31
C LEU A 69 -1.45 -7.76 2.61
N GLU A 70 -1.22 -8.90 3.26
CA GLU A 70 -0.38 -9.98 2.71
C GLU A 70 -1.02 -10.69 1.51
N LYS A 71 -2.34 -10.87 1.50
CA LYS A 71 -3.01 -11.68 0.46
C LYS A 71 -3.46 -10.89 -0.77
N GLY A 72 -3.52 -9.57 -0.71
CA GLY A 72 -4.06 -8.72 -1.79
C GLY A 72 -5.56 -8.92 -2.11
N ASP A 73 -6.17 -10.02 -1.67
CA ASP A 73 -7.58 -10.34 -1.89
C ASP A 73 -8.46 -9.75 -0.78
N LEU A 74 -9.09 -8.63 -1.10
CA LEU A 74 -9.95 -7.84 -0.22
C LEU A 74 -11.41 -8.31 -0.22
N THR A 75 -11.73 -9.43 -0.86
CA THR A 75 -13.09 -9.98 -0.93
C THR A 75 -13.49 -10.79 0.32
N LEU A 76 -12.88 -10.49 1.47
CA LEU A 76 -13.32 -11.05 2.74
C LEU A 76 -14.68 -10.44 3.08
N GLY A 77 -15.75 -11.23 2.93
CA GLY A 77 -17.06 -10.93 3.51
C GLY A 77 -17.00 -10.87 5.05
N GLU A 78 -18.14 -10.95 5.72
CA GLU A 78 -18.16 -11.07 7.18
C GLU A 78 -17.45 -12.38 7.58
N VAL A 79 -16.24 -12.28 8.12
CA VAL A 79 -15.45 -13.45 8.54
C VAL A 79 -15.47 -13.56 10.05
N ASP A 80 -16.34 -14.43 10.55
CA ASP A 80 -16.42 -14.76 11.96
C ASP A 80 -15.21 -15.58 12.43
N PHE A 81 -14.11 -14.90 12.76
CA PHE A 81 -12.99 -15.51 13.44
C PHE A 81 -13.31 -15.70 14.93
N ASN A 82 -13.34 -16.95 15.37
CA ASN A 82 -13.53 -17.31 16.78
C ASN A 82 -12.22 -17.83 17.37
N ILE A 83 -11.35 -16.94 17.87
CA ILE A 83 -10.16 -17.35 18.61
C ILE A 83 -10.56 -17.52 20.08
N VAL A 84 -10.53 -18.76 20.58
CA VAL A 84 -10.87 -19.07 21.98
C VAL A 84 -9.61 -19.55 22.72
N LYS A 85 -9.21 -18.82 23.76
CA LYS A 85 -8.15 -19.26 24.68
C LYS A 85 -8.58 -18.98 26.11
N ASN A 86 -8.71 -20.01 26.93
CA ASN A 86 -9.09 -19.90 28.36
C ASN A 86 -10.42 -19.14 28.62
N ASN A 87 -11.47 -19.40 27.83
CA ASN A 87 -12.75 -18.68 27.82
C ASN A 87 -12.72 -17.22 27.36
N ASP A 88 -11.54 -16.66 27.06
CA ASP A 88 -11.44 -15.37 26.37
C ASP A 88 -11.72 -15.60 24.88
N LYS A 89 -12.59 -14.78 24.28
CA LYS A 89 -13.06 -14.96 22.92
C LYS A 89 -12.94 -13.66 22.11
N VAL A 90 -12.23 -13.72 21.00
CA VAL A 90 -12.46 -12.76 19.90
C VAL A 90 -13.71 -13.26 19.18
N SER A 91 -14.79 -12.49 19.22
CA SER A 91 -16.14 -13.00 18.95
C SER A 91 -16.68 -12.64 17.58
N ASN A 92 -16.24 -11.51 17.01
CA ASN A 92 -16.68 -11.07 15.70
C ASN A 92 -15.63 -10.10 15.11
N ILE A 93 -15.14 -10.40 13.91
CA ILE A 93 -14.35 -9.47 13.10
C ILE A 93 -15.13 -9.22 11.81
N LYS A 94 -15.53 -7.98 11.59
CA LYS A 94 -16.24 -7.58 10.38
C LYS A 94 -15.41 -6.59 9.58
N VAL A 95 -15.11 -6.95 8.34
CA VAL A 95 -14.45 -6.07 7.37
C VAL A 95 -15.52 -5.42 6.51
N GLU A 96 -15.49 -4.09 6.42
CA GLU A 96 -16.38 -3.31 5.55
C GLU A 96 -15.51 -2.58 4.53
N SER A 97 -15.61 -2.97 3.26
CA SER A 97 -14.90 -2.29 2.17
C SER A 97 -15.59 -0.96 1.81
N SER A 98 -14.78 0.04 1.50
CA SER A 98 -15.19 1.35 1.01
C SER A 98 -14.34 1.74 -0.20
N THR A 99 -14.70 2.81 -0.90
CA THR A 99 -13.91 3.32 -2.03
C THR A 99 -12.53 3.84 -1.60
N SER A 100 -12.40 4.31 -0.35
CA SER A 100 -11.18 4.91 0.19
C SER A 100 -10.37 3.96 1.08
N GLY A 101 -10.66 2.65 1.06
CA GLY A 101 -10.03 1.69 1.97
C GLY A 101 -11.02 0.74 2.62
N PHE A 102 -10.68 0.20 3.78
CA PHE A 102 -11.53 -0.74 4.50
C PHE A 102 -11.56 -0.46 6.00
N LYS A 103 -12.68 -0.83 6.61
CA LYS A 103 -12.95 -0.64 8.04
C LYS A 103 -13.05 -2.00 8.73
N ILE A 104 -12.09 -2.30 9.60
CA ILE A 104 -12.07 -3.53 10.39
C ILE A 104 -12.70 -3.25 11.75
N ASN A 105 -13.86 -3.87 11.98
CA ASN A 105 -14.57 -3.84 13.25
C ASN A 105 -14.23 -5.13 14.01
N SER A 106 -13.45 -5.06 15.08
CA SER A 106 -13.18 -6.23 15.92
C SER A 106 -13.87 -6.09 17.26
N THR A 107 -14.60 -7.13 17.66
CA THR A 107 -15.25 -7.22 18.98
C THR A 107 -14.72 -8.42 19.73
N SER A 108 -14.37 -8.22 21.00
CA SER A 108 -13.90 -9.29 21.89
C SER A 108 -14.64 -9.27 23.22
N GLU A 109 -14.82 -10.44 23.80
CA GLU A 109 -15.51 -10.63 25.08
C GLU A 109 -14.63 -11.39 26.08
N VAL A 110 -14.49 -10.83 27.28
CA VAL A 110 -13.76 -11.42 28.42
C VAL A 110 -14.67 -11.38 29.64
N ASN A 111 -15.09 -12.55 30.13
CA ASN A 111 -15.97 -12.68 31.31
C ASN A 111 -17.22 -11.77 31.25
N SER A 112 -17.93 -11.77 30.12
CA SER A 112 -19.13 -10.94 29.86
C SER A 112 -18.88 -9.43 29.79
N VAL A 113 -17.61 -8.99 29.74
CA VAL A 113 -17.24 -7.63 29.35
C VAL A 113 -16.86 -7.66 27.88
N SER A 114 -17.55 -6.88 27.06
CA SER A 114 -17.31 -6.78 25.62
C SER A 114 -16.72 -5.42 25.27
N GLU A 115 -15.71 -5.42 24.41
CA GLU A 115 -15.11 -4.20 23.85
C GLU A 115 -15.04 -4.32 22.33
N LYS A 116 -15.27 -3.18 21.66
CA LYS A 116 -15.20 -3.04 20.22
C LYS A 116 -14.09 -2.07 19.87
N VAL A 117 -13.25 -2.45 18.92
CA VAL A 117 -12.21 -1.61 18.34
C VAL A 117 -12.44 -1.50 16.85
N ILE A 118 -12.21 -0.31 16.32
CA ILE A 118 -12.32 -0.03 14.90
C ILE A 118 -10.95 0.38 14.37
N LEU A 119 -10.49 -0.30 13.33
CA LEU A 119 -9.30 0.06 12.57
C LEU A 119 -9.72 0.48 11.17
N ASN A 120 -9.49 1.73 10.81
CA ASN A 120 -9.62 2.19 9.43
C ASN A 120 -8.29 1.94 8.73
N ILE A 121 -8.33 1.38 7.52
CA ILE A 121 -7.16 1.24 6.64
C ILE A 121 -7.48 2.04 5.40
N ASP A 122 -6.63 3.02 5.11
CA ASP A 122 -6.84 3.95 4.00
C ASP A 122 -6.19 3.38 2.74
N LYS A 123 -6.96 3.33 1.65
CA LYS A 123 -6.46 3.00 0.30
C LYS A 123 -5.84 4.27 -0.28
N ILE A 124 -4.53 4.26 -0.43
CA ILE A 124 -3.76 5.33 -1.06
C ILE A 124 -3.47 4.89 -2.49
N SER A 125 -4.15 5.51 -3.47
CA SER A 125 -3.77 5.35 -4.87
C SER A 125 -2.45 6.08 -5.08
N ILE A 126 -1.43 5.38 -5.57
CA ILE A 126 -0.18 6.04 -5.94
C ILE A 126 -0.31 6.79 -7.26
N PHE A 127 -1.29 6.49 -8.10
CA PHE A 127 -1.56 7.18 -9.37
C PHE A 127 -2.78 8.10 -9.24
N ASP A 128 -2.72 9.04 -8.29
CA ASP A 128 -3.76 10.05 -8.06
C ASP A 128 -3.48 11.41 -8.74
N LEU A 129 -2.35 11.51 -9.45
CA LEU A 129 -1.87 12.69 -10.17
C LEU A 129 -1.51 12.30 -11.61
N ALA A 130 -1.58 13.25 -12.55
CA ALA A 130 -1.09 13.05 -13.92
C ALA A 130 0.40 12.72 -13.92
N VAL A 131 1.15 13.53 -13.15
CA VAL A 131 2.59 13.42 -12.99
C VAL A 131 2.94 13.63 -11.53
N TYR A 132 3.74 12.73 -10.97
CA TYR A 132 4.43 12.92 -9.71
C TYR A 132 5.94 12.79 -9.90
N MET A 133 6.68 13.79 -9.44
CA MET A 133 8.14 13.81 -9.45
C MET A 133 8.67 13.74 -8.01
N LYS A 134 9.59 12.82 -7.71
CA LYS A 134 10.08 12.63 -6.34
C LYS A 134 10.90 13.81 -5.83
N ILE A 135 11.81 14.34 -6.64
CA ILE A 135 12.74 15.41 -6.24
C ILE A 135 12.41 16.74 -6.91
N GLY A 136 11.77 16.72 -8.08
CA GLY A 136 11.62 17.89 -8.94
C GLY A 136 11.72 17.48 -10.39
N GLY A 137 11.89 18.43 -11.29
CA GLY A 137 12.07 18.10 -12.69
C GLY A 137 12.03 19.33 -13.57
N LYS A 138 12.30 19.12 -14.85
CA LYS A 138 12.30 20.18 -15.84
C LYS A 138 11.21 19.90 -16.86
N LEU A 139 10.04 20.52 -16.68
CA LEU A 139 9.00 20.54 -17.70
C LEU A 139 9.38 21.61 -18.73
N GLU A 140 10.28 21.22 -19.64
CA GLU A 140 10.67 22.04 -20.80
C GLU A 140 9.69 21.84 -21.95
N THR A 141 9.60 22.83 -22.83
CA THR A 141 8.95 22.75 -24.15
C THR A 141 7.42 22.74 -24.17
N PHE A 142 6.85 22.96 -25.38
CA PHE A 142 5.41 23.09 -25.68
C PHE A 142 4.57 21.82 -25.45
N GLY A 143 4.81 21.09 -24.36
CA GLY A 143 3.96 20.01 -23.91
C GLY A 143 2.74 20.53 -23.14
N SER A 144 1.69 19.71 -23.07
CA SER A 144 0.50 19.97 -22.26
C SER A 144 0.32 18.84 -21.25
N ILE A 145 0.02 19.16 -19.99
CA ILE A 145 -0.38 18.19 -18.98
C ILE A 145 -1.82 18.48 -18.57
N ILE A 146 -2.73 17.54 -18.84
CA ILE A 146 -4.13 17.61 -18.45
C ILE A 146 -4.31 16.78 -17.18
N GLY A 147 -4.34 17.44 -16.03
CA GLY A 147 -4.45 16.82 -14.70
C GLY A 147 -3.47 17.40 -13.70
N ASP A 148 -3.62 17.00 -12.44
CA ASP A 148 -2.80 17.54 -11.35
C ASP A 148 -1.35 17.05 -11.42
N VAL A 149 -0.41 17.93 -11.08
CA VAL A 149 1.03 17.65 -11.04
C VAL A 149 1.53 17.83 -9.61
N GLY A 150 2.28 16.86 -9.10
CA GLY A 150 2.90 16.92 -7.79
C GLY A 150 4.41 16.77 -7.87
N THR A 151 5.12 17.46 -6.98
CA THR A 151 6.54 17.22 -6.75
C THR A 151 6.83 17.09 -5.25
N GLY A 152 7.72 16.16 -4.88
CA GLY A 152 8.30 16.10 -3.54
C GLY A 152 9.36 17.19 -3.30
N GLY A 153 9.82 17.85 -4.36
CA GLY A 153 10.72 19.00 -4.32
C GLY A 153 10.04 20.34 -4.02
N THR A 154 10.86 21.37 -3.91
CA THR A 154 10.42 22.76 -3.76
C THR A 154 9.99 23.36 -5.11
N ASN A 155 9.52 24.60 -5.10
CA ASN A 155 9.22 25.34 -6.32
C ASN A 155 10.46 25.74 -7.13
N GLU A 156 11.66 25.67 -6.54
CA GLU A 156 12.92 25.90 -7.27
C GLU A 156 13.38 24.62 -8.01
N ASP A 157 12.94 23.45 -7.54
CA ASP A 157 13.30 22.15 -8.12
C ASP A 157 12.40 21.76 -9.31
N LEU A 158 11.23 22.40 -9.45
CA LEU A 158 10.34 22.24 -10.60
C LEU A 158 10.39 23.47 -11.51
N ILE A 159 11.02 23.31 -12.67
CA ILE A 159 11.10 24.35 -13.68
C ILE A 159 10.06 24.05 -14.76
N ILE A 160 9.12 24.98 -14.95
CA ILE A 160 8.09 24.90 -16.01
C ILE A 160 8.40 25.99 -17.02
N GLU A 161 9.00 25.59 -18.14
CA GLU A 161 9.38 26.48 -19.24
C GLU A 161 8.52 26.14 -20.46
N GLU A 162 7.47 26.95 -20.69
CA GLU A 162 6.59 26.89 -21.87
C GLU A 162 5.58 25.71 -21.93
N ALA A 163 5.60 24.81 -20.94
CA ALA A 163 4.57 23.78 -20.81
C ALA A 163 3.24 24.37 -20.29
N ASP A 164 2.11 23.84 -20.78
CA ASP A 164 0.77 24.15 -20.29
C ASP A 164 0.31 23.07 -19.30
N VAL A 165 -0.23 23.46 -18.15
CA VAL A 165 -0.74 22.51 -17.14
C VAL A 165 -2.19 22.87 -16.86
N ASP A 166 -3.11 22.06 -17.39
CA ASP A 166 -4.54 22.12 -17.09
C ASP A 166 -4.85 21.28 -15.85
N GLY A 167 -4.38 21.78 -14.70
CA GLY A 167 -4.49 21.13 -13.39
C GLY A 167 -3.85 21.93 -12.27
N ASN A 168 -3.89 21.40 -11.05
CA ASN A 168 -3.20 22.00 -9.91
C ASN A 168 -1.74 21.53 -9.88
N ILE A 169 -0.83 22.45 -9.57
CA ILE A 169 0.58 22.12 -9.28
C ILE A 169 0.78 22.19 -7.78
N ALA A 170 1.20 21.08 -7.19
CA ALA A 170 1.50 20.96 -5.77
C ALA A 170 3.01 20.70 -5.56
N TYR A 171 3.60 21.41 -4.60
CA TYR A 171 5.01 21.31 -4.22
C TYR A 171 5.14 20.69 -2.84
N GLU A 172 6.30 20.12 -2.55
CA GLU A 172 6.62 19.46 -1.28
C GLU A 172 5.55 18.40 -0.90
N VAL A 173 5.00 17.72 -1.90
CA VAL A 173 4.00 16.66 -1.72
C VAL A 173 4.71 15.42 -1.20
N GLU A 174 4.60 15.17 0.10
CA GLU A 174 5.11 13.92 0.68
C GLU A 174 4.26 12.73 0.23
N LYS A 175 4.81 11.93 -0.68
CA LYS A 175 4.22 10.65 -1.08
C LYS A 175 5.04 9.49 -0.55
N THR A 176 4.38 8.60 0.19
CA THR A 176 4.98 7.29 0.49
C THR A 176 4.89 6.45 -0.76
N LEU A 177 6.02 6.31 -1.45
CA LEU A 177 6.18 5.49 -2.64
C LEU A 177 6.66 4.10 -2.19
N PRO A 178 5.91 3.04 -2.46
CA PRO A 178 6.27 1.69 -2.01
C PRO A 178 7.42 1.17 -2.88
N ASP A 179 8.19 0.22 -2.37
CA ASP A 179 9.07 -0.53 -3.26
C ASP A 179 8.22 -1.35 -4.26
N VAL A 180 8.76 -1.70 -5.43
CA VAL A 180 7.98 -2.48 -6.41
C VAL A 180 7.53 -3.82 -5.84
N ASP A 181 8.36 -4.40 -4.96
CA ASP A 181 8.06 -5.65 -4.27
C ASP A 181 6.91 -5.52 -3.23
N GLU A 182 6.50 -4.30 -2.86
CA GLU A 182 5.45 -4.05 -1.86
C GLU A 182 4.04 -3.93 -2.46
N PHE A 183 3.88 -3.88 -3.79
CA PHE A 183 2.57 -3.78 -4.45
C PHE A 183 1.72 -5.07 -4.42
N GLY A 184 2.18 -6.12 -3.74
CA GLY A 184 1.48 -7.41 -3.71
C GLY A 184 1.45 -8.10 -5.08
N PHE A 185 2.45 -7.83 -5.93
CA PHE A 185 2.67 -8.62 -7.14
C PHE A 185 3.15 -10.03 -6.79
N PRO A 186 3.04 -11.00 -7.71
CA PRO A 186 3.68 -12.30 -7.53
C PRO A 186 5.16 -12.14 -7.18
N ASP A 187 5.65 -12.94 -6.23
CA ASP A 187 7.06 -12.92 -5.84
C ASP A 187 7.98 -12.97 -7.08
N GLU A 188 9.09 -12.23 -7.01
CA GLU A 188 10.07 -12.24 -8.08
C GLU A 188 10.54 -13.68 -8.37
N PRO A 189 10.58 -14.09 -9.64
CA PRO A 189 11.02 -15.43 -10.00
C PRO A 189 12.48 -15.65 -9.60
N ILE A 190 12.75 -16.76 -8.89
CA ILE A 190 14.11 -17.13 -8.44
C ILE A 190 15.07 -17.36 -9.61
N ASN A 191 14.55 -17.75 -10.78
CA ASN A 191 15.36 -18.02 -11.96
C ASN A 191 14.84 -17.23 -13.16
N TYR A 192 15.71 -16.40 -13.71
CA TYR A 192 15.54 -15.76 -15.00
C TYR A 192 16.02 -16.71 -16.11
N ASN A 193 15.23 -16.85 -17.17
CA ASN A 193 15.59 -17.77 -18.24
C ASN A 193 16.48 -17.07 -19.28
N ASP A 194 17.77 -17.41 -19.28
CA ASP A 194 18.77 -16.93 -20.25
C ASP A 194 18.41 -17.29 -21.69
N ALA A 195 17.56 -18.31 -21.89
CA ALA A 195 17.26 -18.88 -23.20
C ALA A 195 15.94 -18.40 -23.81
N ILE A 196 15.11 -17.63 -23.10
CA ILE A 196 13.91 -17.05 -23.71
C ILE A 196 14.36 -15.84 -24.52
N VAL A 197 14.67 -16.10 -25.78
CA VAL A 197 14.64 -15.06 -26.81
C VAL A 197 13.18 -14.87 -27.17
N PHE A 198 12.66 -13.67 -26.97
CA PHE A 198 11.33 -13.33 -27.45
C PHE A 198 11.30 -13.51 -28.98
N ASP A 199 10.61 -14.55 -29.45
CA ASP A 199 10.23 -14.67 -30.86
C ASP A 199 9.18 -13.60 -31.15
N THR A 200 9.55 -12.60 -31.92
CA THR A 200 8.72 -11.47 -32.32
C THR A 200 7.65 -11.84 -33.35
N ASN A 201 7.71 -13.06 -33.90
CA ASN A 201 6.61 -13.61 -34.71
C ASN A 201 5.57 -14.35 -33.85
N LYS A 202 5.80 -14.43 -32.54
CA LYS A 202 4.92 -15.08 -31.58
C LYS A 202 4.14 -14.02 -30.78
N ILE A 203 2.84 -14.24 -30.68
CA ILE A 203 1.98 -13.52 -29.74
C ILE A 203 2.04 -14.25 -28.40
N TYR A 204 2.44 -13.55 -27.35
CA TYR A 204 2.53 -14.10 -25.99
C TYR A 204 1.20 -13.96 -25.30
N THR A 205 0.67 -15.08 -24.81
CA THR A 205 -0.63 -15.18 -24.14
C THR A 205 -0.44 -15.66 -22.70
N SER A 206 -1.52 -15.70 -21.91
CA SER A 206 -1.46 -16.32 -20.59
C SER A 206 -1.08 -17.81 -20.61
N SER A 207 -1.29 -18.49 -21.74
CA SER A 207 -0.89 -19.89 -21.93
C SER A 207 0.61 -20.11 -22.14
N ASP A 208 1.35 -19.04 -22.44
CA ASP A 208 2.81 -19.06 -22.59
C ASP A 208 3.55 -18.82 -21.27
N LEU A 209 2.81 -18.53 -20.21
CA LEU A 209 3.33 -18.23 -18.87
C LEU A 209 3.70 -19.51 -18.13
N ASN A 210 4.59 -19.37 -17.14
CA ASN A 210 4.74 -20.40 -16.12
C ASN A 210 3.44 -20.51 -15.29
N SER A 211 3.33 -21.51 -14.41
CA SER A 211 2.11 -21.80 -13.61
C SER A 211 1.57 -20.60 -12.81
N ASP A 212 2.39 -19.57 -12.62
CA ASP A 212 2.12 -18.45 -11.73
C ASP A 212 1.80 -17.16 -12.51
N GLY A 213 1.61 -17.23 -13.84
CA GLY A 213 1.28 -16.05 -14.65
C GLY A 213 2.49 -15.13 -14.96
N ILE A 214 3.70 -15.71 -14.91
CA ILE A 214 4.96 -14.98 -14.97
C ILE A 214 5.79 -15.38 -16.19
N ILE A 215 6.34 -14.38 -16.88
CA ILE A 215 7.48 -14.48 -17.81
C ILE A 215 8.69 -13.87 -17.12
N ALA A 216 9.78 -14.61 -17.01
CA ALA A 216 11.03 -14.15 -16.38
C ALA A 216 12.18 -14.23 -17.38
N VAL A 217 12.71 -13.09 -17.80
CA VAL A 217 13.84 -13.00 -18.74
C VAL A 217 14.98 -12.14 -18.21
N LYS A 218 16.19 -12.39 -18.68
CA LYS A 218 17.33 -11.54 -18.32
C LYS A 218 17.31 -10.18 -19.01
N ASN A 219 16.99 -10.19 -20.30
CA ASN A 219 16.97 -9.01 -21.15
C ASN A 219 15.80 -9.13 -22.12
N ILE A 220 15.22 -8.00 -22.51
CA ILE A 220 14.40 -7.89 -23.71
C ILE A 220 15.22 -7.04 -24.68
N ASP A 221 15.58 -7.57 -25.84
CA ASP A 221 16.27 -6.81 -26.89
C ASP A 221 15.52 -7.01 -28.20
N ILE A 222 14.79 -5.99 -28.64
CA ILE A 222 13.93 -6.03 -29.82
C ILE A 222 14.51 -5.09 -30.87
N GLN A 223 14.74 -5.57 -32.09
CA GLN A 223 15.41 -4.80 -33.14
C GLN A 223 14.62 -4.84 -34.46
N ASN A 224 13.90 -3.77 -34.80
CA ASN A 224 13.04 -3.67 -35.99
C ASN A 224 11.93 -4.74 -36.03
N GLU A 225 11.38 -5.06 -34.86
CA GLU A 225 10.40 -6.14 -34.70
C GLU A 225 9.33 -5.76 -33.66
N THR A 226 8.18 -6.41 -33.69
CA THR A 226 7.09 -6.20 -32.72
C THR A 226 7.04 -7.36 -31.73
N LEU A 227 7.09 -7.06 -30.43
CA LEU A 227 6.75 -8.00 -29.37
C LEU A 227 5.30 -7.80 -28.95
N GLU A 228 4.44 -8.77 -29.28
CA GLU A 228 3.01 -8.68 -29.02
C GLU A 228 2.57 -9.55 -27.82
N PHE A 229 1.80 -8.95 -26.91
CA PHE A 229 1.13 -9.61 -25.80
C PHE A 229 -0.38 -9.59 -26.01
N SER A 230 -1.05 -10.74 -25.89
CA SER A 230 -2.51 -10.82 -25.86
C SER A 230 -2.99 -11.14 -24.45
N VAL A 231 -3.66 -10.16 -23.85
CA VAL A 231 -4.11 -10.20 -22.45
C VAL A 231 -5.63 -10.39 -22.42
N GLU A 232 -6.07 -11.50 -21.84
CA GLU A 232 -7.50 -11.79 -21.66
C GLU A 232 -7.95 -11.40 -20.25
N ASN A 233 -8.21 -12.38 -19.38
CA ASN A 233 -8.79 -12.16 -18.05
C ASN A 233 -7.77 -12.22 -16.91
N GLU A 234 -6.57 -12.73 -17.20
CA GLU A 234 -5.47 -12.88 -16.25
C GLU A 234 -4.38 -11.86 -16.57
N ASP A 235 -3.73 -11.37 -15.52
CA ASP A 235 -2.58 -10.47 -15.66
C ASP A 235 -1.38 -11.25 -16.20
N ILE A 236 -0.58 -10.58 -17.04
CA ILE A 236 0.70 -11.07 -17.53
C ILE A 236 1.78 -10.25 -16.83
N HIS A 237 2.60 -10.92 -16.02
CA HIS A 237 3.76 -10.31 -15.37
C HIS A 237 5.03 -10.64 -16.16
N VAL A 238 5.72 -9.62 -16.67
CA VAL A 238 6.99 -9.78 -17.37
C VAL A 238 8.10 -9.22 -16.49
N TYR A 239 8.86 -10.09 -15.86
CA TYR A 239 10.04 -9.73 -15.07
C TYR A 239 11.29 -9.73 -15.95
N VAL A 240 11.98 -8.59 -15.98
CA VAL A 240 13.22 -8.38 -16.73
C VAL A 240 14.33 -8.03 -15.75
N GLU A 241 15.31 -8.93 -15.62
CA GLU A 241 16.39 -8.81 -14.62
C GLU A 241 17.32 -7.63 -14.89
N ASN A 242 17.70 -7.38 -16.15
CA ASN A 242 18.71 -6.38 -16.47
C ASN A 242 18.09 -5.20 -17.21
N GLU A 243 17.80 -5.36 -18.51
CA GLU A 243 17.27 -4.25 -19.32
C GLU A 243 16.22 -4.66 -20.35
N VAL A 244 15.32 -3.71 -20.64
CA VAL A 244 14.48 -3.71 -21.85
C VAL A 244 15.08 -2.73 -22.85
N LYS A 245 15.58 -3.24 -23.96
CA LYS A 245 16.20 -2.50 -25.03
C LYS A 245 15.35 -2.56 -26.29
N LEU A 246 14.90 -1.40 -26.75
CA LEU A 246 14.14 -1.26 -27.99
C LEU A 246 14.98 -0.53 -29.04
N GLY A 247 15.26 -1.21 -30.13
CA GLY A 247 15.91 -0.65 -31.32
C GLY A 247 14.98 0.20 -32.18
N ASN A 248 15.49 0.59 -33.34
CA ASN A 248 14.70 1.27 -34.37
C ASN A 248 13.50 0.44 -34.81
N ASP A 249 12.36 1.09 -35.07
CA ASP A 249 11.14 0.43 -35.58
C ASP A 249 10.65 -0.75 -34.71
N SER A 250 11.08 -0.81 -33.45
CA SER A 250 10.66 -1.86 -32.52
C SER A 250 9.39 -1.45 -31.79
N GLU A 251 8.48 -2.39 -31.57
CA GLU A 251 7.20 -2.13 -30.90
C GLU A 251 6.98 -3.14 -29.78
N ILE A 252 6.52 -2.69 -28.62
CA ILE A 252 5.84 -3.56 -27.66
C ILE A 252 4.35 -3.28 -27.78
N LYS A 253 3.60 -4.29 -28.22
CA LYS A 253 2.17 -4.21 -28.48
C LYS A 253 1.38 -5.00 -27.45
N ILE A 254 0.33 -4.41 -26.91
CA ILE A 254 -0.67 -5.10 -26.09
C ILE A 254 -2.01 -5.15 -26.81
N ASN A 255 -2.54 -6.35 -26.93
CA ASN A 255 -3.90 -6.64 -27.34
C ASN A 255 -4.71 -7.16 -26.15
N SER A 256 -5.29 -6.23 -25.39
CA SER A 256 -6.12 -6.54 -24.22
C SER A 256 -7.61 -6.60 -24.59
N THR A 257 -8.25 -7.76 -24.38
CA THR A 257 -9.70 -7.94 -24.65
C THR A 257 -10.53 -8.23 -23.40
N GLY A 258 -9.89 -8.51 -22.25
CA GLY A 258 -10.58 -8.86 -21.01
C GLY A 258 -10.20 -7.97 -19.82
N THR A 259 -10.25 -8.54 -18.61
CA THR A 259 -9.97 -7.84 -17.36
C THR A 259 -8.50 -7.80 -16.97
N GLY A 260 -7.66 -8.64 -17.57
CA GLY A 260 -6.23 -8.71 -17.27
C GLY A 260 -5.46 -7.47 -17.71
N ARG A 261 -4.20 -7.39 -17.28
CA ARG A 261 -3.24 -6.30 -17.52
C ARG A 261 -1.89 -6.86 -17.97
N LEU A 262 -1.11 -6.10 -18.73
CA LEU A 262 0.33 -6.36 -18.87
C LEU A 262 1.08 -5.50 -17.87
N ILE A 263 1.94 -6.14 -17.07
CA ILE A 263 2.79 -5.46 -16.09
C ILE A 263 4.24 -5.87 -16.39
N ILE A 264 5.01 -4.93 -16.92
CA ILE A 264 6.44 -5.13 -17.18
C ILE A 264 7.21 -4.60 -15.98
N HIS A 265 7.91 -5.49 -15.29
CA HIS A 265 8.82 -5.18 -14.19
C HIS A 265 10.23 -5.20 -14.73
N THR A 266 10.94 -4.09 -14.66
CA THR A 266 12.30 -4.00 -15.19
C THR A 266 13.19 -3.19 -14.27
N ASN A 267 14.47 -3.50 -14.25
CA ASN A 267 15.48 -2.69 -13.55
C ASN A 267 15.94 -1.50 -14.39
N TYR A 268 15.86 -1.62 -15.71
CA TYR A 268 16.28 -0.57 -16.63
C TYR A 268 15.51 -0.73 -17.95
N PHE A 269 15.16 0.38 -18.58
CA PHE A 269 14.56 0.34 -19.90
C PHE A 269 15.18 1.46 -20.73
N LYS A 270 15.68 1.11 -21.91
CA LYS A 270 16.48 1.96 -22.77
C LYS A 270 15.99 1.86 -24.20
N SER A 271 15.74 3.00 -24.84
CA SER A 271 15.68 3.11 -26.29
C SER A 271 17.10 3.34 -26.83
N GLU A 272 17.45 2.78 -27.99
CA GLU A 272 18.78 3.04 -28.57
C GLU A 272 18.98 4.53 -28.85
N GLU A 273 20.06 5.08 -28.30
CA GLU A 273 20.54 6.43 -28.57
C GLU A 273 20.74 6.57 -30.09
N ASN A 274 19.96 7.41 -30.76
CA ASN A 274 19.88 7.57 -32.23
C ASN A 274 18.98 6.60 -32.99
N ALA A 275 17.96 6.02 -32.35
CA ALA A 275 16.87 5.45 -33.12
C ALA A 275 16.22 6.56 -33.96
N ILE A 276 16.33 6.48 -35.30
CA ILE A 276 15.72 7.45 -36.24
C ILE A 276 14.19 7.30 -36.22
N ILE A 277 13.70 6.13 -35.79
CA ILE A 277 12.29 5.82 -35.62
C ILE A 277 12.09 5.28 -34.21
N SER A 278 11.34 6.07 -33.46
CA SER A 278 11.06 5.93 -32.04
C SER A 278 10.31 4.63 -31.73
N PRO A 279 10.76 3.82 -30.76
CA PRO A 279 10.09 2.56 -30.44
C PRO A 279 8.65 2.80 -29.99
N GLU A 280 7.71 1.99 -30.46
CA GLU A 280 6.29 2.20 -30.18
C GLU A 280 5.81 1.32 -29.02
N LEU A 281 5.19 1.96 -28.03
CA LEU A 281 4.49 1.29 -26.95
C LEU A 281 2.99 1.37 -27.24
N GLU A 282 2.45 0.38 -27.95
CA GLU A 282 1.05 0.39 -28.38
C GLU A 282 0.17 -0.42 -27.42
N ASN A 283 -0.85 0.24 -26.87
CA ASN A 283 -1.94 -0.42 -26.15
C ASN A 283 -3.23 -0.28 -26.95
N SER A 284 -3.61 -1.36 -27.65
CA SER A 284 -4.72 -1.32 -28.61
C SER A 284 -6.11 -1.21 -27.98
N SER A 285 -6.21 -1.35 -26.65
CA SER A 285 -7.47 -1.11 -25.93
C SER A 285 -7.73 0.37 -25.66
N TYR A 286 -6.72 1.24 -25.80
CA TYR A 286 -6.77 2.67 -25.43
C TYR A 286 -7.16 2.91 -23.97
N ASP A 287 -7.07 1.88 -23.13
CA ASP A 287 -7.36 1.93 -21.70
C ASP A 287 -6.04 1.85 -20.94
N PRO A 288 -5.58 2.96 -20.32
CA PRO A 288 -4.31 3.00 -19.60
C PRO A 288 -4.22 1.96 -18.49
N SER A 289 -5.35 1.53 -17.91
CA SER A 289 -5.36 0.52 -16.82
C SER A 289 -4.98 -0.89 -17.28
N LYS A 290 -4.61 -1.06 -18.55
CA LYS A 290 -4.19 -2.34 -19.14
C LYS A 290 -2.69 -2.49 -19.30
N PHE A 291 -1.91 -1.41 -19.14
CA PHE A 291 -0.48 -1.44 -19.35
C PHE A 291 0.27 -0.68 -18.25
N TYR A 292 1.16 -1.39 -17.57
CA TYR A 292 2.02 -0.84 -16.53
C TYR A 292 3.48 -1.15 -16.83
N ILE A 293 4.33 -0.14 -16.63
CA ILE A 293 5.78 -0.26 -16.61
C ILE A 293 6.24 0.08 -15.19
N MET A 294 6.82 -0.91 -14.51
CA MET A 294 7.25 -0.83 -13.13
C MET A 294 8.76 -0.98 -13.05
N GLU A 295 9.42 0.07 -12.57
CA GLU A 295 10.85 0.08 -12.36
C GLU A 295 11.17 -0.39 -10.95
N LYS A 296 11.89 -1.51 -10.86
CA LYS A 296 12.12 -2.24 -9.61
C LYS A 296 13.19 -1.64 -8.71
N ASN A 297 14.13 -0.87 -9.25
CA ASN A 297 15.42 -0.71 -8.63
C ASN A 297 15.67 0.69 -8.06
N ASN A 298 16.51 0.69 -7.03
CA ASN A 298 17.13 1.89 -6.53
C ASN A 298 18.37 2.09 -7.42
N ALA A 299 18.41 3.15 -8.25
CA ALA A 299 19.51 3.43 -9.18
C ALA A 299 20.93 3.30 -8.55
N GLU A 300 21.03 3.43 -7.22
CA GLU A 300 22.23 3.16 -6.44
C GLU A 300 22.77 1.72 -6.56
N ALA A 301 21.90 0.70 -6.60
CA ALA A 301 22.31 -0.71 -6.69
C ALA A 301 22.94 -1.03 -8.07
N LEU A 302 22.32 -0.57 -9.17
CA LEU A 302 22.85 -0.76 -10.53
C LEU A 302 24.25 -0.16 -10.71
N SER A 303 24.50 1.02 -10.15
CA SER A 303 25.80 1.71 -10.31
C SER A 303 27.00 0.95 -9.71
N SER A 304 26.74 -0.04 -8.84
CA SER A 304 27.78 -0.85 -8.23
C SER A 304 28.09 -2.15 -8.99
N GLU A 305 27.13 -2.67 -9.75
CA GLU A 305 27.24 -3.94 -10.47
C GLU A 305 27.45 -3.76 -11.98
N LEU A 306 26.92 -2.67 -12.54
CA LEU A 306 27.05 -2.33 -13.95
C LEU A 306 27.87 -1.04 -14.09
N PRO A 307 28.84 -0.97 -15.02
CA PRO A 307 29.64 0.22 -15.28
C PRO A 307 28.84 1.27 -16.06
N ILE A 308 27.64 1.62 -15.59
CA ILE A 308 26.77 2.62 -16.19
C ILE A 308 27.10 3.96 -15.51
N ASP A 309 27.40 4.98 -16.31
CA ASP A 309 27.57 6.33 -15.79
C ASP A 309 26.23 6.80 -15.21
N LYS A 310 26.23 7.43 -14.03
CA LYS A 310 24.98 7.88 -13.39
C LYS A 310 24.24 8.90 -14.28
N ASP A 311 24.99 9.63 -15.08
CA ASP A 311 24.48 10.61 -16.03
C ASP A 311 23.84 9.94 -17.29
N GLU A 312 23.97 8.61 -17.46
CA GLU A 312 23.38 7.84 -18.57
C GLU A 312 22.11 7.05 -18.17
N ILE A 313 21.68 7.12 -16.90
CA ILE A 313 20.48 6.41 -16.43
C ILE A 313 19.24 7.30 -16.68
N GLU A 314 19.00 7.63 -17.95
CA GLU A 314 17.83 8.35 -18.41
C GLU A 314 16.85 7.38 -19.06
N TYR A 315 15.60 7.41 -18.59
CA TYR A 315 14.50 6.66 -19.17
C TYR A 315 13.93 7.44 -20.35
N LYS A 316 14.53 7.23 -21.53
CA LYS A 316 14.14 7.93 -22.74
C LYS A 316 13.01 7.20 -23.48
N ILE A 317 11.80 7.75 -23.39
CA ILE A 317 10.65 7.34 -24.19
C ILE A 317 10.53 8.29 -25.37
N GLU A 318 10.97 7.81 -26.52
CA GLU A 318 10.60 8.40 -27.80
C GLU A 318 9.45 7.55 -28.35
N THR A 319 8.30 8.15 -28.68
CA THR A 319 7.20 7.51 -29.40
C THR A 319 6.65 8.47 -30.44
N SER A 320 6.42 7.97 -31.64
CA SER A 320 5.60 8.65 -32.66
C SER A 320 4.11 8.49 -32.42
N SER A 321 3.73 7.49 -31.63
CA SER A 321 2.35 7.11 -31.34
C SER A 321 1.93 7.50 -29.92
N ALA A 322 0.61 7.45 -29.69
CA ALA A 322 0.05 7.70 -28.38
C ALA A 322 0.31 6.52 -27.43
N PHE A 323 0.78 6.82 -26.22
CA PHE A 323 0.98 5.84 -25.16
C PHE A 323 -0.25 5.81 -24.24
N TYR A 324 -0.77 4.63 -23.93
CA TYR A 324 -1.86 4.46 -22.97
C TYR A 324 -1.42 3.48 -21.89
N GLY A 325 -0.98 4.01 -20.74
CA GLY A 325 -0.43 3.20 -19.66
C GLY A 325 0.05 4.00 -18.47
N TYR A 326 0.49 3.28 -17.43
CA TYR A 326 1.07 3.86 -16.23
C TYR A 326 2.56 3.55 -16.15
N ILE A 327 3.34 4.53 -15.68
CA ILE A 327 4.78 4.37 -15.48
C ILE A 327 5.10 4.65 -14.02
N TYR A 328 5.72 3.68 -13.36
CA TYR A 328 6.24 3.79 -12.01
C TYR A 328 7.76 3.67 -12.03
N ALA A 329 8.46 4.79 -12.00
CA ALA A 329 9.92 4.83 -11.94
C ALA A 329 10.43 5.91 -10.98
N PRO A 330 10.07 5.82 -9.68
CA PRO A 330 10.31 6.88 -8.70
C PRO A 330 11.80 7.23 -8.48
N ASN A 331 12.72 6.38 -8.94
CA ASN A 331 14.16 6.57 -8.80
C ASN A 331 14.87 6.86 -10.14
N LEU A 332 14.14 6.93 -11.25
CA LEU A 332 14.70 7.24 -12.57
C LEU A 332 14.22 8.59 -13.09
N ASP A 333 15.13 9.26 -13.80
CA ASP A 333 14.82 10.45 -14.58
C ASP A 333 14.19 9.99 -15.90
N ILE A 334 13.01 10.51 -16.22
CA ILE A 334 12.28 10.17 -17.44
C ILE A 334 12.35 11.33 -18.42
N GLN A 335 12.72 11.03 -19.66
CA GLN A 335 12.64 11.96 -20.78
C GLN A 335 11.61 11.46 -21.79
N PHE A 336 10.56 12.26 -21.97
CA PHE A 336 9.56 12.04 -23.01
C PHE A 336 9.88 12.94 -24.20
N GLU A 337 10.26 12.32 -25.31
CA GLU A 337 10.46 12.95 -26.60
C GLU A 337 9.38 12.44 -27.56
N THR A 338 8.12 12.81 -27.31
CA THR A 338 6.98 12.29 -28.10
C THR A 338 6.21 13.42 -28.76
N GLN A 339 5.72 13.21 -29.99
CA GLN A 339 4.79 14.13 -30.65
C GLN A 339 3.33 13.67 -30.46
N GLY A 340 3.05 12.98 -29.36
CA GLY A 340 1.81 12.23 -29.15
C GLY A 340 1.15 12.43 -27.80
N LEU A 341 -0.01 11.79 -27.66
CA LEU A 341 -0.78 11.73 -26.42
C LEU A 341 -0.26 10.59 -25.54
N SER A 342 0.08 10.87 -24.30
CA SER A 342 0.33 9.89 -23.24
C SER A 342 -0.83 9.95 -22.25
N GLU A 343 -1.74 8.97 -22.27
CA GLU A 343 -2.87 8.90 -21.34
C GLU A 343 -2.59 7.89 -20.22
N GLY A 344 -2.76 8.30 -18.95
CA GLY A 344 -2.45 7.49 -17.77
C GLY A 344 -1.86 8.35 -16.64
N ALA A 345 -0.84 7.84 -15.94
CA ALA A 345 -0.09 8.61 -14.96
C ALA A 345 1.38 8.17 -14.87
N ILE A 346 2.25 9.12 -14.52
CA ILE A 346 3.70 8.93 -14.46
C ILE A 346 4.20 9.28 -13.07
N ILE A 347 4.94 8.37 -12.45
CA ILE A 347 5.73 8.59 -11.24
C ILE A 347 7.19 8.45 -11.63
N SER A 348 7.98 9.49 -11.36
CA SER A 348 9.40 9.56 -11.76
C SER A 348 10.25 10.19 -10.66
N ASN A 349 11.57 10.08 -10.76
CA ASN A 349 12.47 10.92 -9.96
C ASN A 349 12.41 12.37 -10.44
N THR A 350 12.68 12.55 -11.74
CA THR A 350 12.43 13.77 -12.49
C THR A 350 11.76 13.45 -13.83
N LEU A 351 11.02 14.42 -14.38
CA LEU A 351 10.41 14.31 -15.71
C LEU A 351 10.90 15.47 -16.58
N LYS A 352 11.34 15.12 -17.79
CA LYS A 352 11.70 16.03 -18.87
C LYS A 352 10.79 15.79 -20.06
N LEU A 353 10.07 16.82 -20.50
CA LEU A 353 9.34 16.79 -21.75
C LEU A 353 10.18 17.53 -22.78
N GLU A 354 10.41 16.91 -23.93
CA GLU A 354 11.17 17.50 -25.01
C GLU A 354 10.41 17.37 -26.33
N ASN A 355 10.70 18.31 -27.24
CA ASN A 355 10.06 18.42 -28.55
C ASN A 355 8.55 18.69 -28.44
N GLY A 356 8.18 19.98 -28.55
CA GLY A 356 6.80 20.45 -28.43
C GLY A 356 5.75 19.60 -29.17
N GLY A 357 4.62 19.33 -28.51
CA GLY A 357 3.55 18.46 -29.03
C GLY A 357 3.22 17.25 -28.15
N THR A 358 4.00 16.97 -27.10
CA THR A 358 3.65 15.95 -26.09
C THR A 358 2.43 16.39 -25.28
N GLU A 359 1.40 15.57 -25.18
CA GLU A 359 0.27 15.79 -24.26
C GLU A 359 0.23 14.65 -23.24
N ILE A 360 0.35 14.93 -21.94
CA ILE A 360 0.11 13.93 -20.89
C ILE A 360 -1.30 14.17 -20.35
N LYS A 361 -2.18 13.18 -20.47
CA LYS A 361 -3.55 13.26 -19.97
C LYS A 361 -3.77 12.28 -18.84
N TYR A 362 -4.17 12.80 -17.68
CA TYR A 362 -4.50 11.96 -16.54
C TYR A 362 -5.72 11.09 -16.83
N SER A 363 -5.57 9.81 -16.52
CA SER A 363 -6.68 8.86 -16.47
C SER A 363 -6.67 8.22 -15.08
N PRO A 364 -7.75 8.32 -14.30
CA PRO A 364 -7.79 7.69 -12.98
C PRO A 364 -7.91 6.16 -13.11
N ILE A 365 -7.30 5.43 -12.18
CA ILE A 365 -7.50 3.99 -12.09
C ILE A 365 -8.85 3.72 -11.41
N ASP A 366 -9.89 3.48 -12.21
CA ASP A 366 -11.25 3.25 -11.72
C ASP A 366 -11.52 1.81 -11.21
N SER A 367 -10.50 0.95 -11.12
CA SER A 367 -10.68 -0.44 -10.69
C SER A 367 -10.62 -0.61 -9.16
N PRO A 368 -11.69 -1.13 -8.51
CA PRO A 368 -11.66 -1.40 -7.06
C PRO A 368 -10.63 -2.46 -6.67
N ASN A 369 -10.27 -3.36 -7.59
CA ASN A 369 -9.30 -4.44 -7.41
C ASN A 369 -7.87 -4.06 -7.83
N ASP A 370 -7.59 -2.77 -7.94
CA ASP A 370 -6.28 -2.37 -8.41
C ASP A 370 -5.19 -2.52 -7.34
N ASN A 371 -4.20 -3.36 -7.62
CA ASN A 371 -3.04 -3.64 -6.76
C ASN A 371 -2.10 -2.43 -6.61
N PHE A 372 -2.26 -1.36 -7.39
CA PHE A 372 -1.43 -0.15 -7.28
C PHE A 372 -1.92 0.81 -6.19
N SER A 373 -2.54 0.27 -5.14
CA SER A 373 -2.91 1.05 -3.97
C SER A 373 -2.18 0.51 -2.75
N ILE A 374 -1.49 1.41 -2.07
CA ILE A 374 -0.93 1.08 -0.77
C ILE A 374 -2.05 1.22 0.24
N TYR A 375 -2.17 0.24 1.11
CA TYR A 375 -3.06 0.30 2.23
C TYR A 375 -2.27 0.73 3.46
N ALA A 376 -2.46 1.98 3.87
CA ALA A 376 -1.83 2.51 5.06
C ALA A 376 -2.71 2.24 6.28
N ARG A 377 -2.10 1.78 7.39
CA ARG A 377 -2.81 1.68 8.66
C ARG A 377 -3.28 3.07 9.07
N GLY A 378 -4.59 3.28 9.05
CA GLY A 378 -5.23 4.51 9.48
C GLY A 378 -5.40 4.57 11.00
N LYS A 379 -6.34 5.42 11.43
CA LYS A 379 -6.56 5.71 12.85
C LYS A 379 -7.41 4.64 13.54
N TRP A 380 -7.08 4.39 14.81
CA TRP A 380 -7.92 3.63 15.73
C TRP A 380 -9.07 4.50 16.23
N GLU A 381 -10.29 3.96 16.16
CA GLU A 381 -11.52 4.53 16.71
C GLU A 381 -12.05 3.72 17.89
#